data_AF-A0A534H8D3-F1
#
_entry.id   AF-A0A534H8D3-F1
#
_cell.length_a   1.000
_cell.length_b   1.000
_cell.length_c   1.000
_cell.angle_alpha   90.00
_cell.angle_beta   90.00
_cell.angle_gamma   90.00
#
_symmetry.space_group_name_H-M   'P 1'
#
loop_
_entity.id
_entity.type
_entity.pdbx_description
1 polymer ?
#
loop_
_entity_poly.entity_id
_entity_poly.type
_entity_poly.pdbx_seq_one_letter_code
_entity_poly.pdbx_strand_id
1 'polypeptide(L)'
;MSLDASFAATPAASANPKDDLTTTRLWATYYYKRRIGGTLGYFSTTGSGDAVLYPPNAAGGPGVVTSANGSPDTRGWIAEVNYLPWLNTKLTAQYVRYNKFNGASSNYDGAGRDASDNNAWYLLLWFAY
;
A
#
# COMPACT_ATOMS: atom_id res chain seq x y z
N MET A 1 1.53 19.55 -2.15
CA MET A 1 2.45 19.76 -3.30
C MET A 1 1.77 20.64 -4.34
N SER A 2 2.45 21.65 -4.90
CA SER A 2 1.92 22.39 -6.07
C SER A 2 2.12 21.56 -7.34
N LEU A 3 1.11 21.58 -8.20
CA LEU A 3 0.97 20.87 -9.46
C LEU A 3 0.65 21.85 -10.61
N ASP A 4 1.00 23.14 -10.47
CA ASP A 4 0.61 24.19 -11.41
C ASP A 4 1.01 23.87 -12.87
N ALA A 5 2.20 23.30 -13.08
CA ALA A 5 2.67 22.89 -14.41
C ALA A 5 1.90 21.69 -14.98
N SER A 6 1.57 20.70 -14.15
CA SER A 6 0.78 19.53 -14.54
C SER A 6 -0.67 19.89 -14.84
N PHE A 7 -1.23 20.82 -14.07
CA PHE A 7 -2.57 21.34 -14.25
C PHE A 7 -2.68 22.16 -15.55
N ALA A 8 -1.67 23.00 -15.84
CA ALA A 8 -1.63 23.83 -17.05
C ALA A 8 -1.18 23.08 -18.33
N ALA A 9 -0.74 21.83 -18.23
CA ALA A 9 -0.33 21.03 -19.37
C ALA A 9 -1.49 20.77 -20.35
N THR A 10 -1.18 20.48 -21.61
CA THR A 10 -2.19 20.11 -22.62
C THR A 10 -1.81 18.78 -23.29
N PRO A 11 -2.53 17.67 -23.03
CA PRO A 11 -3.63 17.56 -22.07
C PRO A 11 -3.15 17.73 -20.61
N ALA A 12 -4.07 18.10 -19.71
CA ALA A 12 -3.76 18.26 -18.30
C ALA A 12 -3.32 16.91 -17.70
N ALA A 13 -2.30 16.97 -16.83
CA ALA A 13 -1.73 15.82 -16.12
C ALA A 13 -2.13 15.76 -14.64
N SER A 14 -2.88 16.76 -14.16
CA SER A 14 -3.58 16.77 -12.87
C SER A 14 -4.91 17.51 -13.00
N ALA A 15 -5.91 17.13 -12.21
CA ALA A 15 -7.18 17.85 -12.09
C ALA A 15 -7.05 19.07 -11.17
N ASN A 16 -6.11 19.04 -10.23
CA ASN A 16 -5.90 20.12 -9.26
C ASN A 16 -4.53 20.80 -9.46
N PRO A 17 -4.41 22.12 -9.19
CA PRO A 17 -3.12 22.82 -9.12
C PRO A 17 -2.38 22.54 -7.81
N LYS A 18 -3.01 21.90 -6.83
CA LYS A 18 -2.39 21.51 -5.57
C LYS A 18 -3.07 20.26 -5.02
N ASP A 19 -2.26 19.26 -4.67
CA ASP A 19 -2.69 18.04 -3.96
C ASP A 19 -1.80 17.77 -2.76
N ASP A 20 -2.33 17.08 -1.76
CA ASP A 20 -1.56 16.64 -0.60
C ASP A 20 -1.68 15.13 -0.43
N LEU A 21 -0.59 14.48 0.01
CA LEU A 21 -0.53 13.05 0.26
C LEU A 21 0.23 12.81 1.55
N THR A 22 -0.46 12.21 2.53
CA THR A 22 0.08 11.92 3.85
C THR A 22 0.18 10.42 4.02
N THR A 23 1.37 9.94 4.41
CA THR A 23 1.58 8.53 4.75
C THR A 23 1.94 8.40 6.22
N THR A 24 1.21 7.54 6.92
CA THR A 24 1.42 7.18 8.32
C THR A 24 1.70 5.69 8.40
N ARG A 25 2.71 5.34 9.20
CA ARG A 25 3.10 3.95 9.45
C ARG A 25 3.37 3.78 10.93
N LEU A 26 2.87 2.69 11.49
CA LEU A 26 3.12 2.28 12.86
C LEU A 26 3.47 0.80 12.85
N TRP A 27 4.45 0.41 13.65
CA TRP A 27 4.77 -0.99 13.87
C TRP A 27 5.20 -1.24 15.31
N ALA A 28 4.83 -2.40 15.81
CA ALA A 28 5.27 -2.92 17.09
C ALA A 28 5.83 -4.32 16.89
N THR A 29 7.02 -4.56 17.44
CA THR A 29 7.71 -5.84 17.35
C THR A 29 8.07 -6.32 18.74
N TYR A 30 7.87 -7.61 18.99
CA TYR A 30 8.27 -8.26 20.23
C TYR A 30 9.00 -9.57 19.95
N TYR A 31 10.04 -9.85 20.73
CA TYR A 31 10.79 -11.10 20.65
C TYR A 31 10.74 -11.86 21.98
N TYR A 32 10.20 -13.06 21.94
CA TYR A 32 10.25 -14.00 23.05
C TYR A 32 11.57 -14.80 22.99
N LYS A 33 12.35 -14.71 24.08
CA LYS A 33 13.65 -15.42 24.24
C LYS A 33 14.61 -15.24 23.06
N ARG A 34 14.47 -14.17 22.28
CA ARG A 34 15.24 -13.90 21.05
C ARG A 34 15.13 -15.02 19.98
N ARG A 35 14.13 -15.90 20.06
CA ARG A 35 13.91 -17.02 19.11
C ARG A 35 12.64 -16.88 18.30
N ILE A 36 11.56 -16.38 18.92
CA ILE A 36 10.26 -16.19 18.26
C ILE A 36 9.95 -14.70 18.30
N GLY A 37 9.80 -14.09 17.15
CA GLY A 37 9.44 -12.68 17.00
C GLY A 37 8.06 -12.52 16.37
N GLY A 38 7.29 -11.55 16.83
CA GLY A 38 6.05 -11.12 16.19
C GLY A 38 6.11 -9.63 15.88
N THR A 39 5.66 -9.24 14.69
CA THR A 39 5.46 -7.84 14.32
C THR A 39 4.01 -7.62 13.90
N LEU A 40 3.40 -6.54 14.40
CA LEU A 40 2.14 -6.02 13.89
C LEU A 40 2.37 -4.60 13.39
N GLY A 41 1.99 -4.33 12.15
CA GLY A 41 2.12 -3.04 11.51
C GLY A 41 0.79 -2.52 10.97
N TYR A 42 0.60 -1.21 11.00
CA TYR A 42 -0.47 -0.49 10.33
C TYR A 42 0.13 0.53 9.37
N PHE A 43 -0.46 0.66 8.18
CA PHE A 43 -0.11 1.70 7.24
C PHE A 43 -1.36 2.38 6.71
N SER A 44 -1.25 3.68 6.46
CA SER A 44 -2.30 4.49 5.86
C SER A 44 -1.65 5.55 4.99
N THR A 45 -2.13 5.67 3.77
CA THR A 45 -1.83 6.77 2.85
C THR A 45 -3.17 7.42 2.53
N THR A 46 -3.28 8.73 2.76
CA THR A 46 -4.49 9.51 2.50
C THR A 46 -4.12 10.78 1.76
N GLY A 47 -4.96 11.24 0.85
CA GLY A 47 -4.64 12.43 0.09
C GLY A 47 -5.80 13.04 -0.66
N SER A 48 -5.51 14.13 -1.36
CA SER A 48 -6.44 14.78 -2.28
C SER A 48 -6.84 13.82 -3.40
N GLY A 49 -8.12 13.81 -3.74
CA GLY A 49 -8.61 13.10 -4.93
C GLY A 49 -8.29 13.90 -6.19
N ASP A 50 -7.79 13.21 -7.21
CA ASP A 50 -7.46 13.77 -8.52
C ASP A 50 -7.76 12.71 -9.60
N ALA A 51 -8.79 12.96 -10.41
CA ALA A 51 -9.26 12.00 -11.41
C ALA A 51 -8.33 11.86 -12.63
N VAL A 52 -7.41 12.80 -12.84
CA VAL A 52 -6.40 12.72 -13.91
C VAL A 52 -5.20 11.91 -13.42
N LEU A 53 -4.78 12.11 -12.17
CA LEU A 53 -3.66 11.39 -11.56
C LEU A 53 -4.04 9.95 -11.15
N TYR A 54 -5.28 9.74 -10.71
CA TYR A 54 -5.82 8.45 -10.29
C TYR A 54 -7.04 8.03 -11.14
N PRO A 55 -6.86 7.80 -12.45
CA PRO A 55 -8.00 7.57 -13.34
C PRO A 55 -8.64 6.19 -13.10
N PRO A 56 -9.95 6.04 -13.33
CA PRO A 56 -10.63 4.74 -13.26
C PRO A 56 -10.20 3.79 -14.38
N ASN A 57 -9.69 4.33 -15.50
CA ASN A 57 -9.19 3.56 -16.64
C ASN A 57 -7.78 4.06 -16.98
N ALA A 58 -6.77 3.50 -16.32
CA ALA A 58 -5.38 3.82 -16.63
C ALA A 58 -4.98 3.19 -17.98
N ALA A 59 -4.13 3.88 -18.75
CA ALA A 59 -3.59 3.33 -19.99
C ALA A 59 -2.78 2.05 -19.68
N GLY A 60 -3.18 0.92 -20.26
CA GLY A 60 -2.60 -0.40 -19.97
C GLY A 60 -3.44 -1.29 -19.06
N GLY A 61 -4.62 -0.83 -18.63
CA GLY A 61 -5.56 -1.59 -17.79
C GLY A 61 -5.47 -1.23 -16.30
N PRO A 62 -6.27 -1.89 -15.44
CA PRO A 62 -6.28 -1.60 -14.01
C PRO A 62 -4.92 -1.86 -13.38
N GLY A 63 -4.36 -0.83 -12.75
CA GLY A 63 -3.02 -0.81 -12.18
C GLY A 63 -2.94 -0.11 -10.83
N VAL A 64 -1.72 0.17 -10.37
CA VAL A 64 -1.45 0.70 -9.01
C VAL A 64 -2.00 2.11 -8.80
N VAL A 65 -2.28 2.87 -9.86
CA VAL A 65 -2.87 4.22 -9.80
C VAL A 65 -4.36 4.24 -10.11
N THR A 66 -4.95 3.09 -10.46
CA THR A 66 -6.35 3.05 -10.88
C THR A 66 -7.29 3.24 -9.70
N SER A 67 -8.21 4.20 -9.82
CA SER A 67 -9.21 4.50 -8.79
C SER A 67 -10.55 4.86 -9.43
N ALA A 68 -11.62 4.16 -9.03
CA ALA A 68 -12.99 4.41 -9.45
C ALA A 68 -13.48 5.81 -9.04
N ASN A 69 -12.92 6.36 -7.95
CA ASN A 69 -13.34 7.61 -7.35
C ASN A 69 -12.22 8.67 -7.32
N GLY A 70 -11.12 8.44 -8.03
CA GLY A 70 -9.99 9.37 -8.11
C GLY A 70 -9.21 9.54 -6.81
N SER A 71 -9.37 8.67 -5.82
CA SER A 71 -8.74 8.81 -4.51
C SER A 71 -7.47 7.94 -4.38
N PRO A 72 -6.38 8.48 -3.82
CA PRO A 72 -5.18 7.70 -3.51
C PRO A 72 -5.29 6.88 -2.22
N ASP A 73 -6.41 6.98 -1.49
CA ASP A 73 -6.51 6.48 -0.13
C ASP A 73 -6.27 4.96 -0.05
N THR A 74 -5.24 4.55 0.66
CA THR A 74 -4.87 3.15 0.86
C THR A 74 -4.54 2.91 2.32
N ARG A 75 -5.08 1.85 2.93
CA ARG A 75 -4.74 1.47 4.30
C ARG A 75 -4.84 -0.02 4.54
N GLY A 76 -4.04 -0.51 5.48
CA GLY A 76 -3.98 -1.92 5.78
C GLY A 76 -3.12 -2.26 6.97
N TRP A 77 -2.99 -3.56 7.19
CA TRP A 77 -2.22 -4.16 8.27
C TRP A 77 -1.16 -5.10 7.72
N ILE A 78 -0.09 -5.24 8.49
CA ILE A 78 0.98 -6.20 8.27
C ILE A 78 1.08 -7.05 9.52
N ALA A 79 1.00 -8.36 9.37
CA ALA A 79 1.26 -9.31 10.44
C ALA A 79 2.47 -10.17 10.05
N GLU A 80 3.43 -10.29 10.96
CA GLU A 80 4.67 -11.03 10.70
C GLU A 80 5.02 -11.93 11.88
N VAL A 81 5.47 -13.14 11.57
CA VAL A 81 6.08 -14.07 12.52
C VAL A 81 7.50 -14.39 12.06
N ASN A 82 8.42 -14.38 13.01
CA ASN A 82 9.83 -14.63 12.83
C ASN A 82 10.28 -15.81 13.69
N TYR A 83 11.05 -16.73 13.12
CA TYR A 83 11.67 -17.83 13.83
C TYR A 83 13.18 -17.84 13.60
N LEU A 84 13.94 -17.79 14.69
CA LEU A 84 15.40 -17.77 14.70
C LEU A 84 15.89 -19.06 15.39
N PRO A 85 15.99 -20.19 14.65
CA PRO A 85 16.45 -21.46 15.20
C PRO A 85 17.93 -21.41 15.62
N TRP A 86 18.73 -20.62 14.90
CA TRP A 86 20.16 -20.44 15.11
C TRP A 86 20.53 -18.96 15.02
N LEU A 87 21.73 -18.60 15.50
CA LEU A 87 22.24 -17.22 15.50
C LEU A 87 22.35 -16.62 14.08
N ASN A 88 22.53 -17.47 13.08
CA ASN A 88 22.80 -17.08 11.71
C ASN A 88 21.65 -17.38 10.74
N THR A 89 20.48 -17.76 11.25
CA THR A 89 19.32 -18.15 10.44
C THR A 89 18.06 -17.50 10.98
N LYS A 90 17.26 -16.90 10.09
CA LYS A 90 15.94 -16.37 10.40
C LYS A 90 14.95 -16.74 9.30
N LEU A 91 13.85 -17.35 9.71
CA LEU A 91 12.69 -17.62 8.86
C LEU A 91 11.59 -16.61 9.19
N THR A 92 10.95 -16.05 8.18
CA THR A 92 9.87 -15.08 8.34
C THR A 92 8.69 -15.44 7.47
N ALA A 93 7.50 -15.38 8.05
CA ALA A 93 6.23 -15.36 7.33
C ALA A 93 5.54 -14.03 7.60
N GLN A 94 5.20 -13.29 6.55
CA GLN A 94 4.52 -12.01 6.62
C GLN A 94 3.24 -12.04 5.77
N TYR A 95 2.17 -11.48 6.31
CA TYR A 95 0.91 -11.25 5.61
C TYR A 95 0.59 -9.76 5.57
N VAL A 96 0.27 -9.26 4.38
CA VAL A 96 -0.20 -7.89 4.17
C VAL A 96 -1.68 -7.96 3.81
N ARG A 97 -2.51 -7.27 4.59
CA ARG A 97 -3.95 -7.16 4.36
C ARG A 97 -4.34 -5.72 4.08
N TYR A 98 -4.97 -5.48 2.93
CA TYR A 98 -5.54 -4.20 2.56
C TYR A 98 -7.00 -4.12 3.01
N ASN A 99 -7.34 -3.06 3.74
CA ASN A 99 -8.72 -2.74 4.10
C ASN A 99 -9.34 -1.72 3.13
N LYS A 100 -8.50 -0.88 2.53
CA LYS A 100 -8.84 0.07 1.47
C LYS A 100 -7.66 0.13 0.52
N PHE A 101 -7.93 0.19 -0.77
CA PHE A 101 -6.93 0.38 -1.80
C PHE A 101 -7.48 1.43 -2.78
N ASN A 102 -6.68 2.43 -3.14
CA ASN A 102 -7.04 3.50 -4.09
C ASN A 102 -8.48 4.03 -3.95
N GLY A 103 -8.87 4.37 -2.73
CA GLY A 103 -10.14 5.03 -2.44
C GLY A 103 -11.23 4.15 -1.85
N ALA A 104 -11.24 2.84 -2.10
CA ALA A 104 -12.36 1.97 -1.72
C ALA A 104 -11.93 0.61 -1.15
N SER A 105 -12.85 -0.03 -0.40
CA SER A 105 -12.67 -1.40 0.10
C SER A 105 -13.14 -2.44 -0.92
N SER A 106 -14.13 -2.09 -1.74
CA SER A 106 -14.70 -2.94 -2.78
C SER A 106 -14.81 -2.19 -4.10
N ASN A 107 -14.66 -2.90 -5.22
CA ASN A 107 -14.68 -2.35 -6.57
C ASN A 107 -13.87 -1.04 -6.69
N TYR A 108 -12.62 -1.05 -6.20
CA TYR A 108 -11.83 0.17 -6.09
C TYR A 108 -11.40 0.74 -7.42
N ASP A 109 -11.33 -0.09 -8.46
CA ASP A 109 -10.94 0.29 -9.81
C ASP A 109 -12.15 0.49 -10.75
N GLY A 110 -13.37 0.18 -10.30
CA GLY A 110 -14.57 0.25 -11.13
C GLY A 110 -14.73 -0.95 -12.08
N ALA A 111 -13.80 -1.91 -12.05
CA ALA A 111 -13.78 -3.11 -12.88
C ALA A 111 -14.05 -4.40 -12.08
N GLY A 112 -14.45 -4.27 -10.81
CA GLY A 112 -14.88 -5.34 -9.94
C GLY A 112 -13.81 -5.81 -8.94
N ARG A 113 -12.64 -5.17 -8.87
CA ARG A 113 -11.59 -5.59 -7.93
C ARG A 113 -11.77 -4.99 -6.55
N ASP A 114 -11.63 -5.83 -5.54
CA ASP A 114 -11.72 -5.42 -4.14
C ASP A 114 -10.33 -5.13 -3.57
N ALA A 115 -10.27 -4.37 -2.47
CA ALA A 115 -8.99 -4.09 -1.81
C ALA A 115 -8.29 -5.39 -1.37
N SER A 116 -9.06 -6.41 -0.99
CA SER A 116 -8.53 -7.73 -0.59
C SER A 116 -7.83 -8.49 -1.71
N ASP A 117 -8.10 -8.17 -2.98
CA ASP A 117 -7.44 -8.83 -4.12
C ASP A 117 -5.96 -8.45 -4.23
N ASN A 118 -5.52 -7.45 -3.44
CA ASN A 118 -4.14 -7.03 -3.33
C ASN A 118 -3.44 -7.59 -2.07
N ASN A 119 -4.12 -8.42 -1.27
CA ASN A 119 -3.51 -9.08 -0.12
C ASN A 119 -2.34 -9.97 -0.57
N ALA A 120 -1.27 -10.00 0.22
CA ALA A 120 -0.06 -10.70 -0.16
C ALA A 120 0.57 -11.47 1.01
N TRP A 121 1.12 -12.65 0.68
CA TRP A 121 1.96 -13.44 1.58
C TRP A 121 3.41 -13.36 1.13
N TYR A 122 4.31 -13.25 2.10
CA TYR A 122 5.74 -13.30 1.90
C TYR A 122 6.34 -14.35 2.84
N LEU A 123 7.18 -15.22 2.28
CA LEU A 123 8.03 -16.14 3.03
C LEU A 123 9.48 -15.75 2.75
N LEU A 124 10.25 -15.53 3.81
CA LEU A 124 11.64 -15.09 3.71
C LEU A 124 12.54 -16.01 4.53
N LEU A 125 13.72 -16.28 3.98
CA LEU A 125 14.84 -16.91 4.66
C LEU A 125 16.01 -15.93 4.63
N TRP A 126 16.50 -15.58 5.82
CA TRP A 126 17.78 -14.90 5.98
C TRP A 126 18.79 -15.88 6.57
N PHE A 127 19.98 -15.93 5.96
CA PHE A 127 21.07 -16.81 6.33
C PHE A 127 22.41 -16.07 6.19
N ALA A 128 23.27 -16.17 7.19
CA ALA A 128 24.62 -15.60 7.20
C ALA A 128 25.67 -16.68 7.56
N TYR A 129 26.88 -16.57 7.01
CA TYR A 129 27.99 -17.52 7.21
C TYR A 129 29.32 -16.80 7.40
#